data_AF-A0A926AWY0-F1
#
_entry.id   AF-A0A926AWY0-F1
#
_cell.length_a   1.000
_cell.length_b   1.000
_cell.length_c   1.000
_cell.angle_alpha   90.00
_cell.angle_beta   90.00
_cell.angle_gamma   90.00
#
_symmetry.space_group_name_H-M   'P 1'
#
loop_
_entity.id
_entity.type
_entity.pdbx_description
1 polymer ?
#
loop_
_entity_poly.entity_id
_entity_poly.type
_entity_poly.pdbx_seq_one_letter_code
_entity_poly.pdbx_strand_id
1 'polypeptide(L)' 'MFGSWVKNTQHRNSDIDLAILSHQPLPGGLLATLREQLEESTIPYRVDVVDLSAASPEFQERVNREGIVWIDS' A
#
# COMPACT_ATOMS: atom_id res chain seq x y z
N MET A 1 -1.15 3.83 4.61
CA MET A 1 0.29 3.64 4.33
C MET A 1 0.92 2.90 5.49
N PHE A 2 1.83 1.97 5.23
CA PHE A 2 2.51 1.18 6.27
C PHE A 2 4.00 1.03 5.93
N GLY A 3 4.72 0.18 6.68
CA GLY A 3 6.10 -0.17 6.34
C GLY A 3 7.14 0.86 6.77
N SER A 4 8.28 0.85 6.08
CA SER A 4 9.50 1.57 6.51
C SER A 4 9.33 3.07 6.57
N TRP A 5 8.54 3.65 5.65
CA TRP A 5 8.22 5.07 5.57
C TRP A 5 7.43 5.58 6.77
N VAL A 6 6.54 4.75 7.33
CA VAL A 6 5.80 5.11 8.55
C VAL A 6 6.69 4.98 9.80
N LYS A 7 7.63 4.04 9.78
CA LYS A 7 8.56 3.79 10.91
C LYS A 7 9.75 4.73 10.95
N ASN A 8 9.91 5.64 9.98
CA ASN A 8 11.09 6.49 9.81
C ASN A 8 12.40 5.70 9.66
N THR A 9 12.33 4.45 9.18
CA THR A 9 13.50 3.58 8.96
C THR A 9 13.78 3.34 7.48
N GLN A 10 13.20 4.13 6.60
CA GLN A 10 13.37 4.03 5.15
C GLN A 10 14.78 4.42 4.70
N HIS A 11 15.31 3.68 3.72
CA HIS A 11 16.51 4.01 2.98
C HIS A 11 16.14 4.67 1.64
N ARG A 12 17.12 5.25 0.93
CA ARG A 12 16.88 5.91 -0.37
C ARG A 12 16.19 5.03 -1.42
N ASN A 13 16.30 3.71 -1.29
CA ASN A 13 15.74 2.74 -2.21
C ASN A 13 14.56 1.96 -1.58
N SER A 14 13.97 2.46 -0.49
CA SER A 14 12.84 1.80 0.14
C SER A 14 11.55 2.06 -0.62
N ASP A 15 10.82 0.98 -0.88
CA ASP A 15 9.51 1.03 -1.50
C ASP A 15 8.49 1.72 -0.57
N ILE A 16 7.52 2.43 -1.14
CA ILE A 16 6.39 3.02 -0.43
C ILE A 16 5.28 1.97 -0.37
N ASP A 17 4.94 1.52 0.84
CA ASP A 17 3.93 0.48 1.04
C ASP A 17 2.53 1.07 1.29
N LEU A 18 1.62 0.82 0.35
CA LEU A 18 0.24 1.28 0.38
C LEU A 18 -0.73 0.11 0.53
N ALA A 19 -1.60 0.20 1.52
CA ALA A 19 -2.70 -0.75 1.71
C ALA A 19 -4.01 -0.04 1.40
N ILE A 20 -4.84 -0.66 0.56
CA ILE A 20 -6.20 -0.21 0.26
C ILE A 20 -7.15 -1.08 1.08
N LEU A 21 -7.92 -0.45 1.97
CA LEU A 21 -9.01 -1.10 2.68
C LEU A 21 -10.33 -0.69 2.01
N SER A 22 -11.03 -1.67 1.42
CA SER A 22 -12.33 -1.46 0.78
C SER A 22 -13.40 -2.34 1.44
N HIS A 23 -14.60 -1.79 1.59
CA HIS A 23 -15.77 -2.53 2.09
C HIS A 23 -16.35 -3.48 1.03
N GLN A 24 -16.05 -3.23 -0.25
CA GLN A 24 -16.44 -4.08 -1.37
C GLN A 24 -15.20 -4.66 -2.06
N PRO A 25 -15.30 -5.86 -2.66
CA PRO A 25 -14.20 -6.42 -3.44
C PRO A 25 -13.72 -5.41 -4.49
N LEU A 26 -12.41 -5.22 -4.58
CA LEU A 26 -11.84 -4.38 -5.62
C LEU A 26 -12.15 -4.98 -7.00
N PRO A 27 -12.45 -4.14 -8.02
CA PRO A 27 -12.60 -4.61 -9.38
C PRO A 27 -11.39 -5.45 -9.82
N GLY A 28 -11.66 -6.55 -10.51
CA GLY A 28 -10.60 -7.40 -11.06
C GLY A 28 -9.62 -6.59 -11.91
N GLY A 29 -8.32 -6.78 -11.68
CA GLY A 29 -7.26 -6.07 -12.42
C GLY A 29 -7.00 -4.63 -11.98
N LEU A 30 -7.79 -4.04 -11.06
CA LEU A 30 -7.53 -2.68 -10.57
C LEU A 30 -6.13 -2.55 -9.96
N LEU A 31 -5.76 -3.46 -9.06
CA LEU A 31 -4.42 -3.46 -8.45
C LEU A 31 -3.31 -3.65 -9.47
N ALA A 32 -3.54 -4.47 -10.51
CA ALA A 32 -2.55 -4.67 -11.58
C ALA A 32 -2.36 -3.37 -12.38
N THR A 33 -3.47 -2.71 -12.75
CA THR A 33 -3.46 -1.42 -13.45
C THR A 33 -2.78 -0.34 -12.62
N LEU A 34 -3.05 -0.28 -11.31
CA LEU A 34 -2.41 0.68 -10.41
C LEU A 34 -0.90 0.43 -10.33
N ARG A 35 -0.46 -0.82 -10.19
CA ARG A 35 0.96 -1.17 -10.16
C ARG A 35 1.66 -0.78 -11.46
N GLU A 36 1.05 -1.07 -12.61
CA GLU A 36 1.58 -0.69 -13.93
C GLU A 36 1.72 0.84 -14.06
N GLN A 37 0.67 1.60 -13.72
CA GLN A 37 0.72 3.06 -13.75
C GLN A 37 1.76 3.66 -12.80
N LEU A 38 1.97 3.04 -11.64
CA LEU A 38 2.99 3.48 -10.68
C LEU A 38 4.40 3.17 -11.17
N GLU A 39 4.61 2.02 -11.81
CA GLU A 39 5.89 1.65 -12.43
C GLU A 39 6.24 2.57 -13.61
N GLU A 40 5.25 3.00 -14.39
CA GLU A 40 5.43 3.97 -15.49
C GLU A 40 5.49 5.44 -15.03
N SER A 41 5.24 5.70 -13.74
CA SER A 41 5.18 7.06 -13.22
C SER A 41 6.56 7.70 -13.07
N THR A 42 6.58 9.04 -12.95
CA THR A 42 7.80 9.81 -12.66
C THR A 42 8.17 9.83 -11.17
N ILE A 43 7.49 9.04 -10.34
CA ILE A 43 7.77 8.96 -8.92
C ILE A 43 9.15 8.29 -8.75
N PRO A 44 10.10 8.93 -8.03
CA PRO A 44 11.46 8.42 -7.89
C PRO A 44 11.58 7.23 -6.91
N TYR A 45 10.46 6.67 -6.48
CA TYR A 45 10.35 5.58 -5.52
C TYR A 45 9.38 4.53 -6.08
N ARG A 46 9.71 3.26 -5.86
CA ARG A 46 8.78 2.18 -6.15
C ARG A 46 7.64 2.23 -5.15
N VAL A 47 6.41 2.02 -5.62
CA VAL A 47 5.22 1.99 -4.80
C VAL A 47 4.63 0.60 -4.89
N ASP A 48 4.50 -0.11 -3.76
CA ASP A 48 3.75 -1.36 -3.70
C ASP A 48 2.36 -1.11 -3.12
N VAL A 49 1.36 -1.68 -3.78
CA VAL A 49 -0.06 -1.50 -3.44
C VAL A 49 -0.66 -2.85 -3.15
N VAL A 50 -1.24 -3.02 -1.97
CA VAL A 50 -1.90 -4.27 -1.54
C VAL A 50 -3.36 -4.04 -1.21
N ASP A 51 -4.20 -5.04 -1.49
CA ASP A 51 -5.56 -5.08 -0.99
C ASP A 51 -5.56 -5.65 0.43
N LEU A 52 -5.88 -4.80 1.40
CA LEU A 52 -5.89 -5.16 2.80
C LEU A 52 -7.06 -6.10 3.13
N SER A 53 -8.19 -6.00 2.42
CA SER A 53 -9.36 -6.83 2.65
C SER A 53 -9.11 -8.30 2.31
N ALA A 54 -8.21 -8.55 1.35
CA ALA A 54 -7.80 -9.88 0.92
C ALA A 54 -6.54 -10.41 1.64
N ALA A 55 -5.93 -9.61 2.52
CA ALA A 55 -4.72 -10.00 3.24
C ALA A 55 -5.02 -10.89 4.46
N SER A 56 -4.01 -11.59 4.99
CA SER A 56 -4.19 -12.41 6.18
C SER A 56 -4.59 -11.54 7.39
N PRO A 57 -5.35 -12.08 8.37
CA PRO A 57 -5.75 -11.34 9.56
C PRO A 57 -4.56 -10.74 10.33
N GLU A 58 -3.44 -11.46 10.42
CA GLU A 58 -2.24 -10.95 11.11
C GLU A 58 -1.63 -9.75 10.38
N PHE A 59 -1.67 -9.76 9.04
CA PHE A 59 -1.20 -8.65 8.23
C PHE A 59 -2.13 -7.44 8.37
N GLN A 60 -3.44 -7.66 8.35
CA GLN A 60 -4.45 -6.60 8.57
C GLN A 60 -4.25 -5.93 9.93
N GLU A 61 -4.09 -6.71 11.00
CA GLU A 61 -3.85 -6.18 12.34
C GLU A 61 -2.54 -5.37 12.41
N ARG A 62 -1.47 -5.87 11.80
CA ARG A 62 -0.18 -5.15 11.75
C ARG A 62 -0.33 -3.81 11.04
N VAL A 63 -0.98 -3.77 9.88
CA VAL A 63 -1.22 -2.53 9.12
C VAL A 63 -2.11 -1.57 9.90
N ASN A 64 -3.15 -2.05 10.58
CA ASN A 64 -4.02 -1.21 11.40
C ASN A 64 -3.31 -0.63 12.63
N ARG A 65 -2.38 -1.39 13.24
CA ARG A 65 -1.64 -0.95 14.43
C ARG A 65 -0.51 0.00 14.10
N GLU A 66 0.22 -0.25 13.02
CA GLU A 66 1.48 0.43 12.70
C GLU A 66 1.36 1.40 11.52
N GLY A 67 0.31 1.28 10.71
CA GLY A 67 0.08 2.13 9.56
C GLY A 67 -0.56 3.46 9.93
N ILE A 68 -0.45 4.41 9.01
CA ILE A 68 -1.16 5.69 9.07
C ILE A 68 -2.19 5.76 7.96
N VAL A 69 -3.35 6.36 8.26
CA VAL A 69 -4.34 6.73 7.24
C VAL A 69 -3.74 7.85 6.40
N TRP A 70 -3.59 7.61 5.10
CA TRP A 70 -2.95 8.56 4.18
C TRP A 70 -3.96 9.34 3.35
N ILE A 71 -5.02 8.66 2.91
CA ILE A 71 -6.17 9.26 2.23
C ILE A 71 -7.40 8.69 2.93
N ASP A 72 -8.29 9.58 3.36
CA ASP A 72 -9.60 9.26 3.92
C ASP A 72 -10.66 9.96 3.06
N SER A 73 -11.77 9.28 2.79
CA SER A 73 -12.81 9.70 1.84
C SER A 73 -13.93 10.48 2.49
#